data_AF-B7QHF9-F1
#
_entry.id   AF-B7QHF9-F1
#
_cell.length_a   1.000
_cell.length_b   1.000
_cell.length_c   1.000
_cell.angle_alpha   90.00
_cell.angle_beta   90.00
_cell.angle_gamma   90.00
#
_symmetry.space_group_name_H-M   'P 1'
#
loop_
_entity.id
_entity.type
_entity.pdbx_description
1 polymer ?
#
loop_
_entity_poly.entity_id
_entity_poly.type
_entity_poly.pdbx_seq_one_letter_code
_entity_poly.pdbx_strand_id
1 'polypeptide(L)'
;RGKGKKSKAPFKFPGKEKKEKSLKSKDSKDGPKSKDSKEAKKDPDRDSKKKKESKVKLGKKKKKHELEKAENPIFGVPLLTALERNPSHDGVELPALVRECIDYIEEHGMTCEGIYRMSGVKSKVQQLRARCNRHESLCLSEHEPHVVASLLKQFLRELPDPVLTSELCPKFEEAASKGG
;
A
#
# COMPACT_ATOMS: atom_id res chain seq x y z
N ARG A 1 -13.82 66.77 14.64
CA ARG A 1 -14.01 65.56 15.50
C ARG A 1 -14.81 64.55 14.67
N GLY A 2 -14.45 63.28 14.46
CA GLY A 2 -13.21 62.53 14.70
C GLY A 2 -13.44 61.05 14.33
N LYS A 3 -12.71 60.48 13.35
CA LYS A 3 -12.97 59.10 12.86
C LYS A 3 -12.22 58.05 13.69
N GLY A 4 -12.93 57.13 14.33
CA GLY A 4 -12.35 56.04 15.13
C GLY A 4 -12.46 54.67 14.45
N LYS A 5 -11.44 54.25 13.68
CA LYS A 5 -11.28 52.85 13.24
C LYS A 5 -10.57 52.06 14.36
N LYS A 6 -11.09 50.88 14.74
CA LYS A 6 -10.36 49.91 15.59
C LYS A 6 -9.91 48.71 14.76
N SER A 7 -8.66 48.74 14.29
CA SER A 7 -8.00 47.60 13.65
C SER A 7 -7.49 46.61 14.70
N LYS A 8 -7.62 45.31 14.45
CA LYS A 8 -6.98 44.26 15.27
C LYS A 8 -5.46 44.34 15.14
N ALA A 9 -4.72 44.18 16.23
CA ALA A 9 -3.27 44.06 16.20
C ALA A 9 -2.86 42.61 15.83
N PRO A 10 -1.76 42.42 15.08
CA PRO A 10 -1.21 41.09 14.82
C PRO A 10 -0.50 40.54 16.07
N PHE A 11 -0.72 39.26 16.38
CA PHE A 11 0.03 38.57 17.42
C PHE A 11 1.50 38.36 17.00
N LYS A 12 2.43 38.47 17.96
CA LYS A 12 3.85 38.61 17.71
C LYS A 12 4.64 37.45 18.35
N PHE A 13 5.13 36.52 17.52
CA PHE A 13 6.01 35.44 17.97
C PHE A 13 7.41 36.00 18.32
N PRO A 14 7.97 35.69 19.50
CA PRO A 14 9.38 35.90 19.80
C PRO A 14 10.22 34.75 19.22
N GLY A 15 11.41 35.06 18.70
CA GLY A 15 12.33 34.05 18.17
C GLY A 15 13.80 34.39 18.40
N LYS A 16 14.64 33.35 18.39
CA LYS A 16 16.10 33.34 18.16
C LYS A 16 16.40 32.05 17.36
N GLU A 17 17.13 32.02 16.25
CA GLU A 17 18.49 32.52 15.95
C GLU A 17 19.62 31.78 16.71
N LYS A 18 20.74 31.35 16.10
CA LYS A 18 21.13 31.22 14.66
C LYS A 18 22.47 30.47 14.55
N LYS A 19 22.67 29.65 13.50
CA LYS A 19 23.92 29.43 12.70
C LYS A 19 23.66 28.24 11.75
N GLU A 20 23.68 28.30 10.41
CA GLU A 20 24.38 29.07 9.35
C GLU A 20 25.78 28.59 8.92
N LYS A 21 25.98 28.67 7.59
CA LYS A 21 27.17 28.49 6.74
C LYS A 21 27.54 27.04 6.36
N SER A 22 27.91 26.72 5.11
CA SER A 22 28.00 27.56 3.89
C SER A 22 27.65 26.81 2.60
N LEU A 23 27.24 27.56 1.57
CA LEU A 23 27.19 27.15 0.16
C LEU A 23 28.59 27.23 -0.47
N LYS A 24 28.84 26.48 -1.58
CA LYS A 24 28.91 27.02 -2.96
C LYS A 24 29.85 26.25 -3.93
N SER A 25 29.23 25.63 -4.95
CA SER A 25 29.63 25.48 -6.37
C SER A 25 31.06 25.09 -6.86
N LYS A 26 31.03 24.09 -7.76
CA LYS A 26 31.62 24.05 -9.13
C LYS A 26 33.06 23.57 -9.44
N ASP A 27 33.10 22.91 -10.60
CA ASP A 27 34.16 22.79 -11.63
C ASP A 27 35.43 21.92 -11.44
N SER A 28 35.42 20.79 -12.16
CA SER A 28 36.31 20.48 -13.29
C SER A 28 37.82 20.81 -13.21
N LYS A 29 38.70 19.80 -13.03
CA LYS A 29 39.71 19.36 -14.04
C LYS A 29 40.69 18.26 -13.58
N ASP A 30 41.21 17.54 -14.59
CA ASP A 30 42.51 16.83 -14.73
C ASP A 30 43.03 15.81 -13.69
N GLY A 31 43.73 14.80 -14.21
CA GLY A 31 44.59 13.86 -13.45
C GLY A 31 46.07 14.28 -13.45
N PRO A 32 47.00 13.42 -12.99
CA PRO A 32 47.52 12.40 -13.91
C PRO A 32 47.88 11.03 -13.29
N LYS A 33 48.42 10.14 -14.15
CA LYS A 33 48.77 8.72 -13.92
C LYS A 33 50.06 8.51 -13.13
N SER A 34 50.18 7.36 -12.45
CA SER A 34 51.36 6.43 -12.41
C SER A 34 51.21 5.46 -11.21
N LYS A 35 51.83 4.28 -11.12
CA LYS A 35 52.25 3.20 -12.03
C LYS A 35 52.73 2.03 -11.11
N ASP A 36 52.84 0.79 -11.62
CA ASP A 36 53.78 -0.30 -11.24
C ASP A 36 54.27 -0.52 -9.77
N SER A 37 54.50 -1.73 -9.24
CA SER A 37 54.40 -3.11 -9.76
C SER A 37 54.71 -4.19 -8.68
N LYS A 38 54.53 -5.47 -9.07
CA LYS A 38 55.40 -6.64 -8.77
C LYS A 38 55.07 -7.55 -7.57
N GLU A 39 55.11 -8.87 -7.82
CA GLU A 39 54.87 -9.94 -6.84
C GLU A 39 56.15 -10.45 -6.13
N ALA A 40 55.98 -11.17 -5.00
CA ALA A 40 56.82 -12.32 -4.63
C ALA A 40 56.16 -13.31 -3.63
N LYS A 41 55.92 -14.54 -4.12
CA LYS A 41 56.10 -15.92 -3.57
C LYS A 41 56.40 -16.14 -2.04
N LYS A 42 56.21 -17.34 -1.43
CA LYS A 42 55.27 -18.50 -1.54
C LYS A 42 55.70 -19.63 -0.55
N ASP A 43 54.82 -20.03 0.39
CA ASP A 43 54.73 -21.28 1.19
C ASP A 43 55.98 -21.84 1.95
N PRO A 44 55.87 -22.82 2.91
CA PRO A 44 54.74 -23.33 3.73
C PRO A 44 55.04 -23.05 5.25
N ASP A 45 54.77 -23.81 6.35
CA ASP A 45 54.01 -25.04 6.74
C ASP A 45 53.71 -25.00 8.27
N ARG A 46 52.56 -25.54 8.75
CA ARG A 46 52.47 -26.55 9.86
C ARG A 46 51.03 -27.03 10.13
N ASP A 47 50.91 -28.26 10.66
CA ASP A 47 49.67 -29.06 10.75
C ASP A 47 48.82 -28.92 12.04
N SER A 48 47.53 -29.27 11.91
CA SER A 48 46.50 -29.53 12.93
C SER A 48 45.94 -28.30 13.69
N LYS A 49 44.69 -28.28 14.19
CA LYS A 49 43.80 -29.40 14.57
C LYS A 49 42.31 -29.05 14.45
N LYS A 50 41.49 -30.08 14.18
CA LYS A 50 40.04 -30.03 13.90
C LYS A 50 39.17 -29.73 15.14
N LYS A 51 38.39 -28.63 15.15
CA LYS A 51 37.19 -28.48 16.00
C LYS A 51 35.96 -28.15 15.12
N LYS A 52 34.85 -28.85 15.37
CA LYS A 52 33.59 -28.79 14.64
C LYS A 52 32.60 -27.91 15.41
N GLU A 53 32.31 -26.70 14.93
CA GLU A 53 31.28 -25.85 15.52
C GLU A 53 30.21 -25.48 14.50
N SER A 54 28.97 -25.86 14.80
CA SER A 54 27.82 -25.81 13.91
C SER A 54 27.20 -24.42 13.88
N LYS A 55 27.64 -23.57 12.94
CA LYS A 55 26.90 -22.35 12.58
C LYS A 55 25.53 -22.74 12.00
N VAL A 56 24.51 -22.73 12.86
CA VAL A 56 23.10 -22.83 12.50
C VAL A 56 22.79 -21.72 11.50
N LYS A 57 22.72 -22.04 10.22
CA LYS A 57 22.25 -21.11 9.19
C LYS A 57 20.78 -20.85 9.47
N LEU A 58 20.46 -19.70 10.07
CA LEU A 58 19.09 -19.30 10.32
C LEU A 58 18.38 -19.04 8.98
N GLY A 59 17.83 -20.11 8.42
CA GLY A 59 17.26 -20.15 7.08
C GLY A 59 16.05 -19.23 7.01
N LYS A 60 16.26 -17.99 6.57
CA LYS A 60 15.24 -16.96 6.40
C LYS A 60 14.33 -17.36 5.22
N LYS A 61 13.49 -18.36 5.46
CA LYS A 61 12.52 -18.95 4.52
C LYS A 61 11.58 -17.83 4.07
N LYS A 62 11.91 -17.21 2.94
CA LYS A 62 10.95 -16.44 2.15
C LYS A 62 9.86 -17.44 1.77
N LYS A 63 8.76 -17.51 2.52
CA LYS A 63 7.52 -18.13 2.00
C LYS A 63 7.23 -17.39 0.70
N LYS A 64 7.37 -18.07 -0.44
CA LYS A 64 6.65 -17.65 -1.64
C LYS A 64 5.19 -17.60 -1.23
N HIS A 65 4.51 -16.51 -1.58
CA HIS A 65 3.07 -16.44 -1.42
C HIS A 65 2.45 -17.18 -2.62
N GLU A 66 2.67 -18.49 -2.68
CA GLU A 66 1.88 -19.36 -3.55
C GLU A 66 0.42 -19.11 -3.20
N LEU A 67 -0.37 -18.79 -4.23
CA LEU A 67 -1.81 -18.72 -4.08
C LEU A 67 -2.29 -20.17 -3.99
N GLU A 68 -2.33 -20.68 -2.75
CA GLU A 68 -3.18 -21.81 -2.40
C GLU A 68 -4.53 -21.60 -3.07
N LYS A 69 -4.89 -22.56 -3.93
CA LYS A 69 -5.93 -22.38 -4.93
C LYS A 69 -7.28 -22.59 -4.28
N ALA A 70 -7.70 -21.60 -3.49
CA ALA A 70 -8.89 -21.64 -2.67
C ALA A 70 -10.10 -22.16 -3.45
N GLU A 71 -10.75 -23.16 -2.88
CA GLU A 71 -11.94 -23.76 -3.47
C GLU A 71 -13.10 -22.77 -3.35
N ASN A 72 -13.76 -22.50 -4.48
CA ASN A 72 -14.83 -21.50 -4.60
C ASN A 72 -14.43 -20.07 -4.11
N PRO A 73 -13.50 -19.38 -4.80
CA PRO A 73 -13.10 -18.02 -4.45
C PRO A 73 -14.23 -17.01 -4.69
N ILE A 74 -14.14 -15.86 -3.99
CA ILE A 74 -15.07 -14.72 -4.09
C ILE A 74 -14.50 -13.63 -5.01
N PHE A 75 -13.17 -13.44 -5.01
CA PHE A 75 -12.48 -12.55 -5.94
C PHE A 75 -12.18 -13.26 -7.27
N GLY A 76 -12.31 -12.56 -8.41
CA GLY A 76 -11.99 -13.11 -9.74
C GLY A 76 -13.14 -13.86 -10.42
N VAL A 77 -14.38 -13.70 -9.95
CA VAL A 77 -15.58 -14.40 -10.46
C VAL A 77 -16.73 -13.41 -10.72
N PRO A 78 -17.76 -13.78 -11.50
CA PRO A 78 -18.92 -12.92 -11.75
C PRO A 78 -19.61 -12.49 -10.45
N LEU A 79 -20.20 -11.29 -10.44
CA LEU A 79 -20.81 -10.71 -9.23
C LEU A 79 -21.91 -11.60 -8.63
N LEU A 80 -22.74 -12.23 -9.47
CA LEU A 80 -23.75 -13.21 -9.04
C LEU A 80 -23.11 -14.42 -8.34
N THR A 81 -22.03 -14.95 -8.90
CA THR A 81 -21.28 -16.07 -8.29
C THR A 81 -20.55 -15.66 -7.00
N ALA A 82 -20.15 -14.39 -6.86
CA ALA A 82 -19.63 -13.87 -5.59
C ALA A 82 -20.75 -13.73 -4.54
N LEU A 83 -21.95 -13.32 -4.94
CA LEU A 83 -23.15 -13.23 -4.09
C LEU A 83 -23.59 -14.61 -3.59
N GLU A 84 -23.75 -15.58 -4.49
CA GLU A 84 -24.09 -16.98 -4.16
C GLU A 84 -23.15 -17.60 -3.13
N ARG A 85 -21.85 -17.27 -3.20
CA ARG A 85 -20.80 -17.83 -2.35
C ARG A 85 -20.61 -17.08 -1.03
N ASN A 86 -21.12 -15.86 -0.92
CA ASN A 86 -20.90 -14.99 0.23
C ASN A 86 -22.11 -14.05 0.44
N PRO A 87 -23.32 -14.57 0.68
CA PRO A 87 -24.52 -13.74 0.79
C PRO A 87 -24.50 -12.89 2.07
N SER A 88 -25.00 -11.64 1.99
CA SER A 88 -25.19 -10.79 3.16
C SER A 88 -26.35 -11.28 4.05
N HIS A 89 -26.22 -11.11 5.37
CA HIS A 89 -27.19 -11.59 6.36
C HIS A 89 -28.40 -10.66 6.58
N ASP A 90 -28.40 -9.49 5.94
CA ASP A 90 -29.44 -8.45 6.03
C ASP A 90 -30.53 -8.57 4.95
N GLY A 91 -30.41 -9.53 4.04
CA GLY A 91 -31.33 -9.73 2.92
C GLY A 91 -31.06 -8.85 1.69
N VAL A 92 -29.94 -8.10 1.67
CA VAL A 92 -29.51 -7.35 0.48
C VAL A 92 -28.81 -8.28 -0.50
N GLU A 93 -29.11 -8.15 -1.80
CA GLU A 93 -28.49 -8.93 -2.90
C GLU A 93 -27.05 -8.46 -3.21
N LEU A 94 -26.20 -8.47 -2.19
CA LEU A 94 -24.82 -7.99 -2.22
C LEU A 94 -23.88 -8.98 -1.49
N PRO A 95 -22.65 -9.22 -1.97
CA PRO A 95 -21.70 -10.06 -1.24
C PRO A 95 -21.35 -9.45 0.13
N ALA A 96 -21.30 -10.27 1.19
CA ALA A 96 -21.05 -9.83 2.57
C ALA A 96 -19.74 -9.06 2.72
N LEU A 97 -18.68 -9.46 1.99
CA LEU A 97 -17.44 -8.70 1.83
C LEU A 97 -17.69 -7.22 1.52
N VAL A 98 -18.60 -6.93 0.59
CA VAL A 98 -18.88 -5.57 0.12
C VAL A 98 -19.74 -4.83 1.15
N ARG A 99 -20.73 -5.49 1.73
CA ARG A 99 -21.58 -4.97 2.82
C ARG A 99 -20.74 -4.58 4.04
N GLU A 100 -19.95 -5.50 4.59
CA GLU A 100 -19.02 -5.28 5.71
C GLU A 100 -18.04 -4.14 5.41
N CYS A 101 -17.49 -4.08 4.19
CA CYS A 101 -16.54 -3.03 3.81
C CYS A 101 -17.19 -1.64 3.71
N ILE A 102 -18.45 -1.54 3.25
CA ILE A 102 -19.18 -0.27 3.21
C ILE A 102 -19.49 0.20 4.63
N ASP A 103 -20.13 -0.66 5.45
CA ASP A 103 -20.51 -0.34 6.83
C ASP A 103 -19.31 0.13 7.66
N TYR A 104 -18.18 -0.59 7.56
CA TYR A 104 -16.95 -0.21 8.25
C TYR A 104 -16.41 1.16 7.80
N ILE A 105 -16.50 1.50 6.51
CA ILE A 105 -16.00 2.78 5.98
C ILE A 105 -16.96 3.93 6.32
N GLU A 106 -18.27 3.69 6.41
CA GLU A 106 -19.24 4.69 6.86
C GLU A 106 -19.08 5.01 8.36
N GLU A 107 -18.79 4.01 9.19
CA GLU A 107 -18.55 4.20 10.63
C GLU A 107 -17.14 4.77 10.93
N HIS A 108 -16.08 4.22 10.33
CA HIS A 108 -14.68 4.51 10.69
C HIS A 108 -13.92 5.35 9.64
N GLY A 109 -14.37 5.37 8.39
CA GLY A 109 -13.65 5.99 7.27
C GLY A 109 -13.99 7.46 7.00
N MET A 110 -15.11 7.97 7.53
CA MET A 110 -15.62 9.30 7.20
C MET A 110 -14.76 10.47 7.69
N THR A 111 -13.92 10.24 8.70
CA THR A 111 -12.91 11.20 9.21
C THR A 111 -11.50 10.93 8.68
N CYS A 112 -11.32 9.91 7.83
CA CYS A 112 -10.02 9.45 7.36
C CYS A 112 -9.59 10.24 6.10
N GLU A 113 -8.52 11.05 6.21
CA GLU A 113 -8.10 11.95 5.12
C GLU A 113 -7.74 11.18 3.84
N GLY A 114 -8.43 11.46 2.73
CA GLY A 114 -8.18 10.76 1.48
C GLY A 114 -8.61 9.29 1.47
N ILE A 115 -9.66 8.94 2.22
CA ILE A 115 -10.41 7.69 2.02
C ILE A 115 -10.74 7.50 0.53
N TYR A 116 -10.68 6.25 0.04
CA TYR A 116 -10.68 5.84 -1.37
C TYR A 116 -9.57 6.42 -2.28
N ARG A 117 -9.07 7.65 -2.06
CA ARG A 117 -7.94 8.25 -2.82
C ARG A 117 -6.62 7.55 -2.50
N MET A 118 -6.34 7.31 -1.23
CA MET A 118 -5.10 6.70 -0.76
C MET A 118 -5.13 5.17 -0.87
N SER A 119 -3.93 4.57 -0.86
CA SER A 119 -3.74 3.11 -0.91
C SER A 119 -3.40 2.56 0.46
N GLY A 120 -4.14 1.55 0.90
CA GLY A 120 -3.83 0.81 2.11
C GLY A 120 -2.56 -0.04 2.00
N VAL A 121 -2.09 -0.53 3.15
CA VAL A 121 -0.89 -1.37 3.24
C VAL A 121 -1.10 -2.67 2.44
N LYS A 122 -0.42 -2.80 1.30
CA LYS A 122 -0.64 -3.88 0.31
C LYS A 122 -0.64 -5.30 0.91
N SER A 123 0.20 -5.57 1.92
CA SER A 123 0.22 -6.87 2.62
C SER A 123 -1.07 -7.13 3.42
N LYS A 124 -1.58 -6.15 4.18
CA LYS A 124 -2.88 -6.27 4.88
C LYS A 124 -4.03 -6.50 3.88
N VAL A 125 -4.04 -5.80 2.74
CA VAL A 125 -5.08 -5.98 1.70
C VAL A 125 -5.05 -7.39 1.10
N GLN A 126 -3.86 -7.91 0.76
CA GLN A 126 -3.73 -9.27 0.21
C GLN A 126 -4.01 -10.36 1.26
N GLN A 127 -3.74 -10.11 2.54
CA GLN A 127 -4.16 -10.99 3.64
C GLN A 127 -5.70 -11.05 3.76
N LEU A 128 -6.39 -9.91 3.74
CA LEU A 128 -7.86 -9.87 3.77
C LEU A 128 -8.50 -10.52 2.55
N ARG A 129 -7.98 -10.28 1.34
CA ARG A 129 -8.41 -10.98 0.11
C ARG A 129 -8.24 -12.50 0.25
N ALA A 130 -7.16 -12.96 0.88
CA ALA A 130 -6.91 -14.36 1.11
C ALA A 130 -7.79 -14.97 2.22
N ARG A 131 -8.13 -14.21 3.28
CA ARG A 131 -9.16 -14.60 4.27
C ARG A 131 -10.51 -14.79 3.58
N CYS A 132 -10.96 -13.76 2.86
CA CYS A 132 -12.22 -13.75 2.12
C CYS A 132 -12.33 -14.94 1.16
N ASN A 133 -11.35 -15.18 0.30
CA ASN A 133 -11.36 -16.33 -0.62
C ASN A 133 -11.37 -17.71 0.07
N ARG A 134 -11.05 -17.81 1.36
CA ARG A 134 -11.18 -19.04 2.17
C ARG A 134 -12.44 -19.06 3.05
N HIS A 135 -13.35 -18.12 2.86
CA HIS A 135 -14.57 -17.94 3.66
C HIS A 135 -14.29 -17.70 5.16
N GLU A 136 -13.13 -17.12 5.47
CA GLU A 136 -12.75 -16.71 6.82
C GLU A 136 -13.25 -15.29 7.15
N SER A 137 -13.68 -15.08 8.40
CA SER A 137 -14.05 -13.75 8.91
C SER A 137 -12.91 -12.74 8.74
N LEU A 138 -13.28 -11.52 8.35
CA LEU A 138 -12.32 -10.49 7.95
C LEU A 138 -11.69 -9.74 9.14
N CYS A 139 -12.43 -9.60 10.25
CA CYS A 139 -12.07 -8.79 11.42
C CYS A 139 -11.69 -7.34 11.05
N LEU A 140 -12.54 -6.63 10.28
CA LEU A 140 -12.20 -5.33 9.69
C LEU A 140 -11.74 -4.26 10.70
N SER A 141 -12.18 -4.34 11.95
CA SER A 141 -11.73 -3.47 13.05
C SER A 141 -10.23 -3.58 13.38
N GLU A 142 -9.51 -4.62 12.94
CA GLU A 142 -8.04 -4.75 13.02
C GLU A 142 -7.28 -3.95 11.93
N HIS A 143 -7.99 -3.26 11.03
CA HIS A 143 -7.46 -2.74 9.77
C HIS A 143 -7.84 -1.28 9.50
N GLU A 144 -6.83 -0.44 9.20
CA GLU A 144 -7.02 0.96 8.78
C GLU A 144 -8.11 1.11 7.69
N PRO A 145 -8.94 2.17 7.71
CA PRO A 145 -9.94 2.43 6.66
C PRO A 145 -9.37 2.44 5.24
N HIS A 146 -8.13 2.91 5.05
CA HIS A 146 -7.44 2.82 3.75
C HIS A 146 -7.21 1.38 3.25
N VAL A 147 -7.04 0.41 4.16
CA VAL A 147 -6.89 -1.02 3.83
C VAL A 147 -8.23 -1.57 3.39
N VAL A 148 -9.31 -1.34 4.14
CA VAL A 148 -10.66 -1.81 3.83
C VAL A 148 -11.17 -1.19 2.52
N ALA A 149 -11.01 0.12 2.34
CA ALA A 149 -11.31 0.80 1.07
C ALA A 149 -10.46 0.29 -0.10
N SER A 150 -9.25 -0.21 0.15
CA SER A 150 -8.41 -0.83 -0.90
C SER A 150 -8.79 -2.26 -1.21
N LEU A 151 -9.34 -3.00 -0.25
CA LEU A 151 -9.92 -4.34 -0.45
C LEU A 151 -11.19 -4.24 -1.31
N LEU A 152 -12.10 -3.33 -0.98
CA LEU A 152 -13.32 -3.05 -1.74
C LEU A 152 -13.00 -2.63 -3.19
N LYS A 153 -12.11 -1.62 -3.37
CA LYS A 153 -11.61 -1.23 -4.71
C LYS A 153 -10.93 -2.38 -5.47
N GLN A 154 -10.35 -3.36 -4.76
CA GLN A 154 -9.71 -4.52 -5.38
C GLN A 154 -10.73 -5.57 -5.80
N PHE A 155 -11.81 -5.79 -5.04
CA PHE A 155 -12.91 -6.68 -5.42
C PHE A 155 -13.58 -6.19 -6.71
N LEU A 156 -14.03 -4.94 -6.74
CA LEU A 156 -14.75 -4.36 -7.89
C LEU A 156 -13.92 -4.35 -9.19
N ARG A 157 -12.58 -4.30 -9.08
CA ARG A 157 -11.64 -4.35 -10.21
C ARG A 157 -11.25 -5.79 -10.63
N GLU A 158 -11.54 -6.79 -9.79
CA GLU A 158 -11.30 -8.19 -10.10
C GLU A 158 -12.58 -8.92 -10.57
N LEU A 159 -13.69 -8.21 -10.76
CA LEU A 159 -14.86 -8.73 -11.47
C LEU A 159 -14.55 -8.90 -12.97
N PRO A 160 -15.07 -9.96 -13.63
CA PRO A 160 -14.79 -10.24 -15.04
C PRO A 160 -15.55 -9.34 -16.03
N ASP A 161 -16.70 -8.78 -15.62
CA ASP A 161 -17.37 -7.64 -16.26
C ASP A 161 -17.43 -6.51 -15.22
N PRO A 162 -17.07 -5.25 -15.55
CA PRO A 162 -17.13 -4.13 -14.62
C PRO A 162 -18.55 -3.85 -14.12
N VAL A 163 -18.67 -3.24 -12.93
CA VAL A 163 -19.96 -2.92 -12.28
C VAL A 163 -20.88 -2.04 -13.14
N LEU A 164 -20.33 -1.20 -14.02
CA LEU A 164 -21.10 -0.37 -14.95
C LEU A 164 -21.57 -1.12 -16.20
N THR A 165 -21.18 -2.40 -16.35
CA THR A 165 -21.28 -3.29 -17.52
C THR A 165 -20.63 -2.78 -18.79
N SER A 166 -19.99 -3.69 -19.53
CA SER A 166 -19.34 -3.37 -20.81
C SER A 166 -20.31 -2.80 -21.86
N GLU A 167 -21.61 -3.10 -21.75
CA GLU A 167 -22.66 -2.65 -22.67
C GLU A 167 -23.12 -1.20 -22.44
N LEU A 168 -23.01 -0.68 -21.21
CA LEU A 168 -23.45 0.68 -20.89
C LEU A 168 -22.30 1.69 -20.93
N CYS A 169 -21.04 1.27 -20.89
CA CYS A 169 -19.86 2.14 -21.01
C CYS A 169 -19.99 3.22 -22.12
N PRO A 170 -20.39 2.91 -23.38
CA PRO A 170 -20.54 3.94 -24.41
C PRO A 170 -21.59 5.02 -24.08
N LYS A 171 -22.64 4.67 -23.33
CA LYS A 171 -23.70 5.61 -22.90
C LYS A 171 -23.19 6.54 -21.79
N PHE A 172 -22.33 6.04 -20.91
CA PHE A 172 -21.65 6.87 -19.90
C PHE A 172 -20.64 7.83 -20.56
N GLU A 173 -19.88 7.37 -21.56
CA GLU A 173 -18.97 8.21 -22.34
C GLU A 173 -19.72 9.30 -23.14
N GLU A 174 -20.83 8.95 -23.78
CA GLU A 174 -21.70 9.90 -24.50
C GLU A 174 -22.29 10.94 -23.55
N ALA A 175 -22.79 10.53 -22.38
CA ALA A 175 -23.34 11.43 -21.38
C ALA A 175 -22.28 12.39 -20.81
N ALA A 176 -21.08 11.89 -20.52
CA ALA A 176 -19.96 12.73 -20.05
C ALA A 176 -19.51 13.74 -21.11
N SER A 177 -19.52 13.35 -22.39
CA SER A 177 -19.09 14.20 -23.52
C SER A 177 -20.08 15.33 -23.86
N LYS A 178 -21.32 15.26 -23.36
CA LYS A 178 -22.41 16.22 -23.64
C LYS A 178 -22.61 17.28 -22.53
N GLY A 179 -21.75 17.29 -21.50
CA GLY A 179 -21.88 18.14 -20.32
C GLY A 179 -20.80 19.24 -20.17
N GLY A 180 -20.22 19.72 -21.28
CA GLY A 180 -19.17 20.76 -21.30
C GLY A 180 -19.60 22.05 -21.99
#